data_AF-A0A8J7Q301-F1
#
_entry.id   AF-A0A8J7Q301-F1
#
_cell.length_a   1.000
_cell.length_b   1.000
_cell.length_c   1.000
_cell.angle_alpha   90.00
_cell.angle_beta   90.00
_cell.angle_gamma   90.00
#
_symmetry.space_group_name_H-M   'P 1'
#
loop_
_entity.id
_entity.type
_entity.pdbx_description
1 polymer ?
#
loop_
_entity_poly.entity_id
_entity_poly.type
_entity_poly.pdbx_seq_one_letter_code
_entity_poly.pdbx_strand_id
1 'polypeptide(L)' 'MHPEHRGRGFAAEVAGAAADVAIDRAGIARYRAHVDNLRSLAVARRLGFSAYGQDVAIAFDR' A
#
# COMPACT_ATOMS: atom_id res chain seq x y z
N MET A 1 0.77 10.74 3.43
CA MET A 1 2.04 11.34 2.96
C MET A 1 1.81 12.82 2.69
N HIS A 2 2.61 13.71 3.28
CA HIS A 2 2.50 15.15 3.03
C HIS A 2 2.79 15.46 1.55
N PRO A 3 2.02 16.33 0.87
CA PRO A 3 2.21 16.62 -0.56
C PRO A 3 3.62 17.07 -0.94
N GLU A 4 4.28 17.84 -0.07
CA GLU A 4 5.62 18.40 -0.30
C GLU A 4 6.75 17.36 -0.34
N HIS A 5 6.49 16.13 0.09
CA HIS A 5 7.49 15.07 0.12
C HIS A 5 7.31 14.06 -1.01
N ARG A 6 6.33 14.26 -1.89
CA ARG A 6 6.05 13.36 -3.03
C ARG A 6 7.24 13.31 -4.00
N GLY A 7 7.32 12.23 -4.78
CA GLY A 7 8.37 12.06 -5.79
C GLY A 7 9.76 11.70 -5.24
N ARG A 8 9.91 11.61 -3.91
CA ARG A 8 11.19 11.34 -3.24
C ARG A 8 11.41 9.88 -2.81
N GLY A 9 10.50 8.97 -3.17
CA GLY A 9 10.63 7.55 -2.84
C GLY A 9 10.20 7.14 -1.43
N PHE A 10 9.98 8.07 -0.50
CA PHE A 10 9.61 7.74 0.89
C PHE A 10 8.41 6.81 1.05
N ALA A 11 7.42 6.89 0.16
CA ALA A 11 6.28 5.98 0.20
C ALA A 11 6.69 4.51 -0.02
N ALA A 12 7.64 4.27 -0.92
CA ALA A 12 8.16 2.93 -1.18
C ALA A 12 9.09 2.47 -0.04
N GLU A 13 9.90 3.37 0.50
CA GLU A 13 10.76 3.08 1.66
C GLU A 13 9.94 2.64 2.88
N VAL A 14 8.95 3.45 3.28
CA VAL A 14 8.10 3.14 4.43
C VAL A 14 7.26 1.88 4.20
N ALA A 15 6.68 1.72 3.00
CA ALA A 15 5.89 0.55 2.69
C ALA A 15 6.73 -0.73 2.60
N GLY A 16 7.97 -0.65 2.10
CA GLY A 16 8.92 -1.77 2.07
C GLY A 16 9.27 -2.22 3.48
N ALA A 17 9.70 -1.29 4.34
CA ALA A 17 10.00 -1.61 5.74
C ALA A 17 8.80 -2.21 6.49
N ALA A 18 7.59 -1.71 6.24
CA ALA A 18 6.38 -2.28 6.82
C ALA A 18 6.07 -3.69 6.28
N ALA A 19 6.37 -3.96 5.01
CA ALA A 19 6.21 -5.27 4.39
C ALA A 19 7.18 -6.29 5.00
N ASP A 20 8.45 -5.91 5.15
CA ASP A 20 9.48 -6.75 5.78
C ASP A 20 9.05 -7.16 7.19
N VAL A 21 8.61 -6.20 8.01
CA VAL A 21 8.10 -6.48 9.37
C VAL A 21 6.87 -7.40 9.36
N ALA A 22 5.96 -7.22 8.39
CA ALA A 22 4.77 -8.07 8.30
C ALA A 22 5.11 -9.50 7.88
N ILE A 23 6.06 -9.67 6.95
CA ILE A 23 6.57 -10.99 6.53
C ILE A 23 7.27 -11.66 7.71
N ASP A 24 8.18 -10.97 8.38
CA ASP A 24 8.95 -11.52 9.51
C ASP A 24 8.04 -11.97 10.66
N ARG A 25 6.97 -11.22 10.94
CA ARG A 25 6.10 -11.47 12.10
C ARG A 25 4.89 -12.36 11.81
N ALA A 26 4.39 -12.35 10.57
CA ALA A 26 3.12 -13.01 10.22
C ALA A 26 3.21 -13.87 8.95
N GLY A 27 4.37 -13.95 8.30
CA GLY A 27 4.58 -14.72 7.07
C GLY A 27 3.91 -14.13 5.82
N ILE A 28 3.22 -12.99 5.95
CA ILE A 28 2.48 -12.37 4.85
C ILE A 28 2.41 -10.85 5.01
N ALA A 29 2.66 -10.13 3.93
CA ALA A 29 2.35 -8.71 3.81
C ALA A 29 1.13 -8.50 2.93
N ARG A 30 0.19 -7.66 3.38
CA ARG A 30 -0.97 -7.24 2.58
C ARG A 30 -0.96 -5.73 2.38
N TYR A 31 -0.86 -5.31 1.12
CA TYR A 31 -0.97 -3.92 0.72
C TYR A 31 -2.40 -3.64 0.23
N ARG A 32 -3.06 -2.60 0.77
CA ARG A 32 -4.39 -2.17 0.32
C ARG A 32 -4.36 -0.69 -0.07
N ALA A 33 -5.00 -0.38 -1.18
CA ALA A 33 -5.21 0.97 -1.67
C ALA A 33 -6.55 1.05 -2.39
N HIS A 34 -7.14 2.25 -2.42
CA HIS A 34 -8.31 2.50 -3.27
C HIS A 34 -7.94 2.25 -4.74
N VAL A 35 -8.89 1.71 -5.52
CA VAL A 35 -8.67 1.29 -6.90
C VAL A 35 -8.22 2.45 -7.80
N ASP A 36 -8.70 3.66 -7.53
CA ASP A 36 -8.32 4.88 -8.27
C ASP A 36 -7.05 5.56 -7.74
N ASN A 37 -6.45 5.07 -6.66
CA ASN A 37 -5.20 5.63 -6.13
C ASN A 37 -3.99 5.05 -6.88
N LEU A 38 -3.84 5.47 -8.14
CA LEU A 38 -2.80 4.98 -9.05
C LEU A 38 -1.38 5.14 -8.49
N ARG A 39 -1.12 6.19 -7.71
CA ARG A 39 0.20 6.44 -7.10
C ARG A 39 0.52 5.40 -6.02
N SER A 40 -0.46 5.04 -5.19
CA SER A 40 -0.30 3.99 -4.18
C SER A 40 -0.16 2.61 -4.83
N LEU A 41 -0.94 2.32 -5.87
CA LEU A 41 -0.84 1.08 -6.63
C LEU A 41 0.51 0.94 -7.34
N ALA A 42 1.07 2.04 -7.84
CA ALA A 42 2.42 2.05 -8.41
C ALA A 42 3.50 1.72 -7.36
N VAL A 43 3.35 2.19 -6.11
CA VAL A 43 4.24 1.80 -5.00
C VAL A 43 4.15 0.30 -4.73
N ALA A 44 2.93 -0.26 -4.63
CA ALA A 44 2.74 -1.69 -4.42
C ALA A 44 3.41 -2.52 -5.52
N ARG A 45 3.21 -2.16 -6.80
CA ARG A 45 3.85 -2.83 -7.95
C ARG A 45 5.37 -2.73 -7.89
N ARG A 46 5.93 -1.56 -7.55
CA ARG A 46 7.38 -1.36 -7.43
C ARG A 46 8.00 -2.24 -6.35
N LEU A 47 7.27 -2.54 -5.29
CA LEU A 47 7.70 -3.41 -4.19
C LEU A 47 7.43 -4.90 -4.46
N GLY A 48 6.92 -5.26 -5.64
CA GLY A 48 6.69 -6.67 -6.00
C GLY A 48 5.37 -7.26 -5.49
N PHE A 49 4.46 -6.45 -4.96
CA PHE A 49 3.11 -6.95 -4.61
C PHE A 49 2.32 -7.29 -5.87
N SER A 50 1.61 -8.42 -5.82
CA SER A 50 0.67 -8.85 -6.85
C SER A 50 -0.77 -8.47 -6.49
N ALA A 51 -1.57 -8.15 -7.51
CA ALA A 51 -3.01 -7.95 -7.32
C ALA A 51 -3.67 -9.28 -6.97
N TYR A 52 -4.30 -9.35 -5.80
CA TYR A 52 -4.92 -10.58 -5.27
C TYR A 52 -6.45 -10.47 -5.07
N GLY A 53 -7.00 -9.25 -5.00
CA GLY A 53 -8.43 -9.04 -4.83
C GLY A 53 -8.82 -7.57 -4.69
N GLN A 54 -10.13 -7.32 -4.64
CA GLN A 54 -10.72 -6.02 -4.40
C GLN A 54 -11.77 -6.15 -3.29
N ASP A 55 -11.75 -5.23 -2.34
CA ASP A 55 -12.73 -5.13 -1.27
C ASP A 55 -13.73 -4.01 -1.61
N VAL A 56 -15.01 -4.21 -1.31
CA VAL A 56 -16.02 -3.14 -1.36
C VAL A 56 -16.27 -2.63 0.06
N ALA A 57 -16.03 -1.35 0.29
CA ALA A 57 -16.38 -0.68 1.54
C ALA A 57 -17.72 0.02 1.38
N ILE A 58 -18.70 -0.35 2.22
CA ILE A 58 -19.99 0.34 2.32
C ILE A 58 -20.00 1.07 3.65
N ALA A 59 -20.07 2.40 3.61
CA ALA A 59 -20.29 3.22 4.78
C ALA A 59 -21.76 3.65 4.82
N PHE A 60 -22.40 3.51 5.97
CA PHE A 60 -23.72 4.08 6.22
C PHE A 60 -23.50 5.37 7.04
N ASP A 61 -24.03 6.49 6.57
CA ASP A 61 -24.17 7.66 7.44
C ASP A 61 -25.15 7.29 8.56
N ARG A 62 -24.68 7.46 9.81
CA ARG A 62 -25.53 7.39 11.00
C ARG A 62 -25.86 8.78 11.48
#